data_AF-A0A0G2HL01-F1
#
_entry.id   AF-A0A0G2HL01-F1
#
_cell.length_a   1.000
_cell.length_b   1.000
_cell.length_c   1.000
_cell.angle_alpha   90.00
_cell.angle_beta   90.00
_cell.angle_gamma   90.00
#
_symmetry.space_group_name_H-M   'P 1'
#
loop_
_entity.id
_entity.type
_entity.pdbx_description
1 polymer ?
#
loop_
_entity_poly.entity_id
_entity_poly.type
_entity_poly.pdbx_seq_one_letter_code
_entity_poly.pdbx_strand_id
1 'polypeptide(L)' 'MTLQTIRFWIRPDGRVEEQVKGLKGAGCQRLTADLEVRLGAVISSAPTEDHYVAAVGRQRQLQTASLGRFS' A
#
# COMPACT_ATOMS: atom_id res chain seq x y z
N MET A 1 14.35 5.20 -5.09
CA MET A 1 13.38 5.44 -4.00
C MET A 1 12.16 6.13 -4.61
N THR A 2 10.94 5.71 -4.25
CA THR A 2 9.71 6.42 -4.65
C THR A 2 9.42 7.52 -3.64
N LEU A 3 9.04 8.72 -4.11
CA LEU A 3 8.61 9.81 -3.24
C LEU A 3 7.28 9.44 -2.59
N GLN A 4 7.19 9.60 -1.27
CA GLN A 4 5.96 9.39 -0.50
C GLN A 4 5.37 10.75 -0.14
N THR A 5 4.06 10.89 -0.35
CA THR A 5 3.35 12.15 -0.12
C THR A 5 2.02 11.89 0.55
N ILE A 6 1.72 12.67 1.57
CA ILE A 6 0.39 12.76 2.19
C ILE A 6 -0.14 14.16 1.90
N ARG A 7 -1.34 14.26 1.32
CA ARG A 7 -2.02 15.52 1.02
C ARG A 7 -3.32 15.60 1.77
N PHE A 8 -3.56 16.75 2.40
CA PHE A 8 -4.78 17.05 3.12
C PHE A 8 -5.55 18.18 2.43
N TRP A 9 -6.87 18.02 2.35
CA TRP A 9 -7.79 19.11 2.03
C TRP A 9 -8.73 19.32 3.20
N ILE A 10 -8.70 20.51 3.78
CA ILE A 10 -9.63 20.91 4.85
C ILE A 10 -10.82 21.60 4.19
N ARG A 11 -11.98 20.97 4.31
CA ARG A 11 -13.24 21.48 3.78
C ARG A 11 -13.79 22.58 4.71
N PRO A 12 -14.59 23.54 4.19
CA PRO A 12 -15.20 24.58 5.02
C PRO A 12 -16.14 24.05 6.11
N ASP A 13 -16.68 22.85 5.94
CA ASP A 13 -17.53 22.15 6.92
C ASP A 13 -16.73 21.41 8.00
N GLY A 14 -15.40 21.56 8.02
CA GLY A 14 -14.51 20.94 8.99
C GLY A 14 -14.09 19.51 8.66
N ARG A 15 -14.58 18.92 7.56
CA ARG A 15 -14.12 17.60 7.11
C ARG A 15 -12.71 17.68 6.53
N VAL A 16 -11.93 16.62 6.74
CA VAL A 16 -10.58 16.49 6.18
C VAL A 16 -10.59 15.34 5.19
N GLU A 17 -10.13 15.62 3.96
CA GLU A 17 -9.85 14.59 2.96
C GLU A 17 -8.35 14.31 2.94
N GLU A 18 -7.98 13.03 2.97
CA GLU A 18 -6.59 12.57 2.95
C GLU A 18 -6.29 11.79 1.66
N GLN A 19 -5.14 12.05 1.04
CA GLN A 19 -4.61 11.25 -0.06
C GLN A 19 -3.16 10.87 0.20
N VAL A 20 -2.88 9.57 0.18
CA VAL A 20 -1.54 8.99 0.29
C VAL A 20 -1.07 8.47 -1.06
N LYS A 21 0.17 8.78 -1.43
CA LYS A 21 0.83 8.32 -2.66
C LYS A 21 2.23 7.75 -2.38
N GLY A 22 2.64 6.79 -3.19
CA GLY A 22 3.99 6.22 -3.18
C GLY A 22 4.20 5.12 -2.14
N LEU A 23 3.12 4.59 -1.56
CA LEU A 23 3.15 3.60 -0.49
C LEU A 23 2.32 2.37 -0.86
N LYS A 24 2.96 1.21 -0.90
CA LYS A 24 2.35 -0.02 -1.45
C LYS A 24 1.60 -0.83 -0.39
N GLY A 25 0.50 -1.46 -0.81
CA GLY A 25 -0.25 -2.42 0.00
C GLY A 25 -0.84 -1.82 1.29
N ALA A 26 -0.81 -2.60 2.37
CA ALA A 26 -1.39 -2.21 3.67
C ALA A 26 -0.52 -1.25 4.50
N GLY A 27 0.60 -0.76 3.95
CA GLY A 27 1.46 0.19 4.65
C GLY A 27 0.76 1.52 4.95
N CYS A 28 -0.21 1.90 4.11
CA CYS A 28 -0.96 3.16 4.19
C CYS A 28 -1.70 3.29 5.50
N GLN A 29 -2.51 2.30 5.84
CA GLN A 29 -3.35 2.33 7.04
C GLN A 29 -2.51 2.44 8.32
N ARG A 30 -1.33 1.81 8.35
CA ARG A 30 -0.44 1.90 9.51
C ARG A 30 0.24 3.26 9.61
N LEU A 31 0.59 3.86 8.48
CA LEU A 31 1.24 5.17 8.43
C LEU A 31 0.30 6.28 8.91
N THR A 32 -0.99 6.18 8.58
CA THR A 32 -1.97 7.25 8.82
C THR A 32 -2.75 7.10 10.12
N ALA A 33 -2.70 5.93 10.77
CA ALA A 33 -3.47 5.63 11.98
C ALA A 33 -3.39 6.69 13.10
N ASP A 34 -2.18 7.17 13.45
CA ASP A 34 -2.02 8.19 14.50
C ASP A 34 -2.59 9.55 14.07
N LEU A 35 -2.44 9.90 12.79
CA LEU A 35 -3.02 11.10 12.21
C LEU A 35 -4.54 11.05 12.21
N GLU A 36 -5.12 9.93 11.81
CA GLU A 36 -6.57 9.72 11.79
C GLU A 36 -7.16 9.87 13.19
N VAL A 37 -6.55 9.26 14.22
CA VAL A 37 -6.99 9.40 15.64
C VAL A 37 -7.03 10.87 16.08
N ARG A 38 -6.09 11.69 15.61
CA ARG A 38 -6.01 13.11 15.95
C ARG A 38 -6.98 13.97 15.14
N LEU A 39 -7.31 13.57 13.91
CA LEU A 39 -8.23 14.28 13.03
C LEU A 39 -9.71 13.93 13.32
N GLY A 40 -9.98 12.73 13.85
CA GLY A 40 -11.32 12.29 14.23
C GLY A 40 -11.65 10.87 13.76
N ALA A 41 -12.89 10.64 13.34
CA ALA A 41 -13.34 9.35 12.82
C ALA A 41 -13.28 9.31 11.29
N VAL A 42 -12.82 8.20 10.73
CA VAL A 42 -12.86 7.95 9.27
C VAL A 42 -14.30 7.71 8.84
N ILE A 43 -14.81 8.59 7.96
CA ILE A 43 -16.18 8.50 7.44
C ILE A 43 -16.24 7.57 6.22
N SER A 44 -15.20 7.62 5.37
CA SER A 44 -15.05 6.77 4.20
C SER A 44 -13.58 6.63 3.81
N SER A 45 -13.24 5.51 3.18
CA SER A 45 -11.91 5.28 2.61
C SER A 45 -12.04 4.56 1.27
N ALA A 46 -11.11 4.82 0.36
CA ALA A 46 -11.01 4.16 -0.93
C ALA A 46 -9.54 3.88 -1.26
N PRO A 47 -9.20 2.66 -1.74
CA PRO A 47 -7.84 2.33 -2.11
C PRO A 47 -7.40 3.10 -3.37
N THR A 48 -6.11 3.44 -3.43
CA THR A 48 -5.46 3.99 -4.62
C THR A 48 -4.75 2.89 -5.40
N GLU A 49 -4.28 3.18 -6.61
CA GLU A 49 -3.50 2.23 -7.43
C GLU A 49 -2.32 1.61 -6.66
N ASP A 50 -1.65 2.41 -5.82
CA ASP A 50 -0.51 1.95 -5.01
C ASP A 50 -0.89 0.80 -4.04
N HIS A 51 -2.16 0.73 -3.61
CA HIS A 51 -2.66 -0.33 -2.75
C HIS A 51 -2.61 -1.70 -3.44
N TYR A 52 -2.87 -1.74 -4.76
CA TYR A 52 -2.97 -2.97 -5.54
C TYR A 52 -1.63 -3.47 -6.08
N VAL A 53 -0.55 -2.72 -5.89
CA VAL A 53 0.78 -3.13 -6.35
C VAL A 53 1.31 -4.28 -5.48
N ALA A 54 1.13 -5.51 -5.96
CA ALA A 54 1.74 -6.69 -5.39
C ALA A 54 3.28 -6.61 -5.46
N ALA A 55 3.96 -7.16 -4.45
CA ALA A 55 5.41 -7.33 -4.48
C ALA A 55 5.79 -8.27 -5.64
N VAL A 56 6.21 -7.70 -6.77
CA VAL A 56 6.83 -8.43 -7.88
C VAL A 56 8.15 -8.99 -7.36
N GLY A 57 8.13 -10.23 -6.85
CA GLY A 57 9.31 -10.77 -6.17
C GLY A 57 9.16 -12.16 -5.59
N ARG A 58 8.68 -13.13 -6.37
CA ARG A 58 9.07 -14.53 -6.17
C ARG A 58 8.96 -15.29 -7.48
N GLN A 59 10.00 -15.21 -8.32
CA GLN A 59 10.19 -16.20 -9.38
C GLN A 59 10.34 -17.56 -8.68
N ARG A 60 9.30 -18.40 -8.78
CA ARG A 60 9.43 -19.84 -8.53
C ARG A 60 10.41 -20.34 -9.58
N GLN A 61 11.67 -20.46 -9.21
CA GLN A 61 12.66 -21.16 -10.01
C GLN A 61 12.27 -22.63 -9.95
N LEU A 62 11.45 -23.06 -10.91
CA LEU A 62 11.12 -24.46 -11.11
C LEU A 62 12.44 -25.15 -11.50
N GLN A 63 13.11 -25.73 -10.51
CA GLN A 63 14.27 -26.57 -10.73
C GLN A 63 13.78 -27.83 -11.46
N THR A 64 13.95 -27.86 -12.78
CA THR A 64 13.81 -29.06 -13.58
C THR A 64 14.91 -30.02 -13.14
N ALA A 65 14.58 -30.97 -12.26
CA ALA A 65 15.47 -32.06 -11.92
C ALA A 65 15.63 -32.94 -13.17
N SER A 66 16.72 -32.75 -13.91
CA SER A 66 17.17 -33.72 -14.90
C SER A 66 17.72 -34.93 -14.15
N LEU A 67 16.90 -35.95 -13.94
CA LEU A 67 17.40 -37.27 -13.60
C LEU A 67 17.57 -38.07 -14.89
N GLY A 68 18.71 -37.80 -15.54
CA GLY A 68 19.31 -38.76 -16.45
C GLY A 68 19.91 -39.93 -15.65
N ARG A 69 19.55 -41.14 -16.07
CA ARG A 69 20.40 -42.34 -16.21
C ARG A 69 21.20 -42.79 -14.98
N PHE A 70 20.72 -43.83 -14.27
CA PHE A 70 21.44 -44.98 -13.66
C PHE A 70 20.33 -45.94 -13.17
N SER A 71 20.23 -47.26 -13.42
CA SER A 71 21.00 -48.30 -14.10
C SER A 71 20.05 -49.19 -14.91
#